data_AF-A0A497LQR5-F1
#
_entry.id   AF-A0A497LQR5-F1
#
_cell.length_a   1.000
_cell.length_b   1.000
_cell.length_c   1.000
_cell.angle_alpha   90.00
_cell.angle_beta   90.00
_cell.angle_gamma   90.00
#
_symmetry.space_group_name_H-M   'P 1'
#
loop_
_entity.id
_entity.type
_entity.pdbx_description
1 polymer ?
#
loop_
_entity_poly.entity_id
_entity_poly.type
_entity_poly.pdbx_seq_one_letter_code
_entity_poly.pdbx_strand_id
1 'polypeptide(L)'
;MQAKGCVKWPLLTCVLQSVNRDVQTASIDVLWGWDPPRYYVKVEPYSHEFWRIFKLKFPDWIVHAKRYRFDHFFSLYTPRFYSVSDLIAWLSDTIRRPRVKGLLLLECAKYNIEARVSR
;
A
#
# COMPACT_ATOMS: atom_id res chain seq x y z
N MET A 1 -26.66 -10.65 4.51
CA MET A 1 -25.45 -10.13 3.82
C MET A 1 -24.61 -9.38 4.86
N GLN A 2 -23.49 -9.95 5.32
CA GLN A 2 -22.62 -9.26 6.28
C GLN A 2 -21.85 -8.16 5.53
N ALA A 3 -22.03 -6.91 5.95
CA ALA A 3 -21.14 -5.82 5.56
C ALA A 3 -19.72 -6.21 5.99
N LYS A 4 -18.84 -6.50 5.02
CA LYS A 4 -17.41 -6.63 5.28
C LYS A 4 -16.94 -5.27 5.79
N GLY A 5 -16.84 -5.11 7.11
CA GLY A 5 -16.32 -3.90 7.73
C GLY A 5 -14.99 -3.55 7.06
N CYS A 6 -14.90 -2.34 6.51
CA CYS A 6 -13.65 -1.82 5.97
C CYS A 6 -12.63 -1.86 7.11
N VAL A 7 -11.70 -2.80 7.03
CA VAL A 7 -10.62 -2.93 8.01
C VAL A 7 -9.77 -1.67 7.86
N LYS A 8 -9.93 -0.74 8.80
CA LYS A 8 -9.14 0.50 8.81
C LYS A 8 -7.76 0.18 9.37
N TRP A 9 -6.72 0.62 8.67
CA TRP A 9 -5.33 0.46 9.09
C TRP A 9 -4.84 1.79 9.65
N PRO A 10 -5.04 2.06 10.95
CA PRO A 10 -4.78 3.37 11.53
C PRO A 10 -3.34 3.84 11.39
N LEU A 11 -2.34 2.95 11.50
CA LEU A 11 -0.95 3.33 11.35
C LEU A 11 -0.63 3.65 9.89
N LEU A 12 -1.04 2.80 8.94
CA LEU A 12 -0.91 3.10 7.51
C LEU A 12 -1.57 4.44 7.18
N THR A 13 -2.78 4.68 7.68
CA THR A 13 -3.50 5.95 7.51
C THR A 13 -2.69 7.14 8.03
N CYS A 14 -2.18 7.07 9.28
CA CYS A 14 -1.33 8.10 9.86
C CYS A 14 -0.05 8.35 9.05
N VAL A 15 0.57 7.30 8.51
CA VAL A 15 1.76 7.41 7.67
C VAL A 15 1.45 8.17 6.39
N LEU A 16 0.35 7.82 5.70
CA LEU A 16 -0.05 8.51 4.46
C LEU A 16 -0.57 9.93 4.71
N GLN A 17 -1.17 10.20 5.88
CA GLN A 17 -1.53 11.55 6.30
C GLN A 17 -0.33 12.50 6.43
N SER A 18 0.87 11.96 6.69
CA SER A 18 2.10 12.76 6.67
C SER A 18 2.56 13.14 5.26
N VAL A 19 2.05 12.45 4.24
CA VAL A 19 2.26 12.78 2.82
C VAL A 19 1.23 13.80 2.37
N ASN A 20 -0.05 13.51 2.58
CA ASN A 20 -1.20 14.37 2.30
C ASN A 20 -2.24 14.25 3.45
N ARG A 21 -2.57 15.38 4.09
CA ARG A 21 -3.51 15.43 5.22
C ARG A 21 -4.96 15.07 4.87
N ASP A 22 -5.33 15.09 3.59
CA ASP A 22 -6.68 14.79 3.12
C ASP A 22 -7.03 13.28 3.18
N VAL A 23 -6.05 12.43 3.48
CA VAL A 23 -6.25 10.99 3.66
C VAL A 23 -7.14 10.73 4.87
N GLN A 24 -8.30 10.11 4.64
CA GLN A 24 -9.23 9.74 5.72
C GLN A 24 -9.01 8.32 6.22
N THR A 25 -8.76 7.39 5.29
CA THR A 25 -8.44 6.01 5.62
C THR A 25 -7.56 5.40 4.54
N ALA A 26 -6.74 4.45 4.97
CA ALA A 26 -5.95 3.62 4.09
C ALA A 26 -6.07 2.15 4.48
N SER A 27 -5.91 1.28 3.49
CA SER A 27 -5.85 -0.16 3.67
C SER A 27 -4.96 -0.77 2.59
N ILE A 28 -4.52 -2.01 2.80
CA ILE A 28 -3.95 -2.80 1.73
C ILE A 28 -5.04 -3.66 1.14
N ASP A 29 -5.13 -3.63 -0.18
CA ASP A 29 -6.10 -4.39 -0.96
C ASP A 29 -5.36 -5.24 -1.99
N VAL A 30 -6.07 -6.22 -2.54
CA VAL A 30 -5.52 -7.22 -3.45
C VAL A 30 -6.35 -7.26 -4.73
N LEU A 31 -5.65 -7.15 -5.87
CA LEU A 31 -6.24 -7.32 -7.17
C LEU A 31 -6.31 -8.81 -7.49
N TRP A 32 -7.48 -9.40 -7.24
CA TRP A 32 -7.83 -10.73 -7.71
C TRP A 32 -8.00 -10.73 -9.24
N GLY A 33 -7.70 -11.86 -9.90
CA GLY A 33 -7.78 -12.00 -11.36
C GLY A 33 -6.43 -11.86 -12.09
N TRP A 34 -5.34 -11.69 -11.34
CA TRP A 34 -3.98 -11.70 -11.83
C TRP A 34 -3.19 -12.80 -11.10
N ASP A 35 -2.48 -13.65 -11.83
CA ASP A 35 -1.58 -14.66 -11.26
C ASP A 35 -0.12 -14.24 -11.52
N PRO A 36 0.72 -14.07 -10.48
CA PRO A 36 0.41 -14.06 -9.03
C PRO A 36 -0.39 -12.82 -8.58
N PRO A 37 -1.09 -12.82 -7.43
CA PRO A 37 -1.88 -11.66 -7.01
C PRO A 37 -1.03 -10.39 -6.84
N ARG A 38 -1.66 -9.24 -7.06
CA ARG A 38 -1.02 -7.91 -6.89
C ARG A 38 -1.61 -7.19 -5.70
N TYR A 39 -0.76 -6.69 -4.82
CA TYR A 39 -1.12 -5.92 -3.64
C TYR A 39 -0.88 -4.43 -3.87
N TYR A 40 -1.78 -3.60 -3.35
CA TYR A 40 -1.66 -2.15 -3.42
C TYR A 40 -2.25 -1.49 -2.18
N VAL A 41 -1.83 -0.26 -1.92
CA VAL A 41 -2.45 0.57 -0.89
C VAL A 41 -3.64 1.31 -1.50
N LYS A 42 -4.84 1.06 -0.97
CA LYS A 42 -6.06 1.80 -1.27
C LYS A 42 -6.16 2.98 -0.29
N VAL A 43 -6.43 4.17 -0.82
CA VAL A 43 -6.55 5.42 -0.05
C VAL A 43 -7.91 6.06 -0.34
N GLU A 44 -8.64 6.43 0.70
CA GLU A 44 -9.93 7.12 0.59
C GLU A 44 -9.82 8.56 1.13
N PRO A 45 -10.55 9.53 0.53
CA PRO A 45 -11.56 9.34 -0.53
C PRO A 45 -10.99 9.18 -1.96
N TYR A 46 -9.80 9.72 -2.24
CA TYR A 46 -9.30 9.84 -3.61
C TYR A 46 -7.94 9.14 -3.82
N SER A 47 -7.97 7.82 -4.07
CA SER A 47 -6.76 7.03 -4.30
C SER A 47 -5.89 7.55 -5.45
N HIS A 48 -6.52 7.89 -6.58
CA HIS A 48 -5.80 8.33 -7.77
C HIS A 48 -5.06 9.65 -7.53
N GLU A 49 -5.74 10.63 -6.94
CA GLU A 49 -5.15 11.94 -6.63
C GLU A 49 -4.05 11.83 -5.59
N PHE A 50 -4.24 11.00 -4.57
CA PHE A 50 -3.20 10.73 -3.59
C PHE A 50 -1.92 10.21 -4.26
N TRP A 51 -2.02 9.19 -5.12
CA TRP A 51 -0.85 8.65 -5.79
C TRP A 51 -0.19 9.63 -6.76
N ARG A 52 -0.98 10.49 -7.42
CA ARG A 52 -0.44 11.59 -8.22
C ARG A 52 0.41 12.53 -7.36
N ILE A 53 -0.12 12.99 -6.21
CA ILE A 53 0.58 13.87 -5.28
C ILE A 53 1.82 13.18 -4.69
N PHE A 54 1.69 11.91 -4.31
CA PHE A 54 2.81 11.10 -3.80
C PHE A 54 3.97 11.06 -4.79
N LYS A 55 3.69 10.79 -6.07
CA LYS A 55 4.71 10.71 -7.12
C LYS A 55 5.38 12.06 -7.41
N LEU A 56 4.64 13.15 -7.28
CA LEU A 56 5.20 14.51 -7.36
C LEU A 56 6.11 14.83 -6.17
N LYS A 57 5.73 14.40 -4.96
CA LYS A 57 6.53 14.62 -3.74
C LYS A 57 7.78 13.73 -3.68
N PHE A 58 7.71 12.54 -4.26
CA PHE A 58 8.78 11.55 -4.28
C PHE A 58 9.09 11.13 -5.72
N PRO A 59 9.80 11.95 -6.52
CA PRO A 59 10.05 11.66 -7.93
C PRO A 59 10.84 10.35 -8.14
N ASP A 60 11.68 9.98 -7.18
CA ASP A 60 12.47 8.73 -7.20
C ASP A 60 11.67 7.48 -6.82
N TRP A 61 10.35 7.59 -6.60
CA TRP A 61 9.51 6.47 -6.14
C TRP A 61 9.67 5.21 -7.02
N ILE A 62 9.83 5.38 -8.34
CA ILE A 62 9.96 4.27 -9.28
C ILE A 62 11.35 3.62 -9.20
N VAL A 63 12.39 4.39 -8.92
CA VAL A 63 13.75 3.88 -8.70
C VAL A 63 13.78 3.02 -7.44
N HIS A 64 13.08 3.46 -6.39
CA HIS A 64 12.89 2.65 -5.19
C HIS A 64 12.04 1.40 -5.48
N ALA A 65 10.95 1.52 -6.24
CA ALA A 65 10.06 0.39 -6.55
C ALA A 65 10.79 -0.74 -7.29
N LYS A 66 11.69 -0.40 -8.21
CA LYS A 66 12.51 -1.35 -8.99
C LYS A 66 13.43 -2.24 -8.14
N ARG A 67 13.70 -1.86 -6.88
CA ARG A 67 14.48 -2.69 -5.94
C ARG A 67 13.66 -3.85 -5.35
N TYR A 68 12.35 -3.85 -5.58
CA TYR A 68 11.40 -4.84 -5.06
C TYR A 68 10.66 -5.52 -6.21
N ARG A 69 9.91 -6.57 -5.89
CA ARG A 69 9.02 -7.24 -6.86
C ARG A 69 7.79 -6.37 -7.15
N PHE A 70 7.97 -5.40 -8.05
CA PHE A 70 6.99 -4.42 -8.50
C PHE A 70 6.38 -4.78 -9.86
N ASP A 71 5.07 -4.55 -10.04
CA ASP A 71 4.39 -4.75 -11.31
C ASP A 71 4.66 -3.55 -12.24
N HIS A 72 5.52 -3.72 -13.23
CA HIS A 72 5.96 -2.63 -14.10
C HIS A 72 4.90 -2.20 -15.13
N PHE A 73 3.95 -3.08 -15.47
CA PHE A 73 3.05 -2.88 -16.59
C PHE A 73 1.81 -2.05 -16.20
N PHE A 74 1.29 -2.24 -14.98
CA PHE A 74 0.02 -1.63 -14.56
C PHE A 74 0.12 -0.64 -13.39
N SER A 75 1.34 -0.27 -12.98
CA SER A 75 1.56 0.59 -11.81
C SER A 75 1.68 2.09 -12.10
N LEU A 76 1.35 2.52 -13.33
CA LEU A 76 1.42 3.93 -13.73
C LEU A 76 0.51 4.84 -12.89
N TYR A 77 -0.62 4.33 -12.41
CA TYR A 77 -1.58 5.10 -11.59
C TYR A 77 -1.41 4.79 -10.10
N THR A 78 -1.43 3.51 -9.75
CA THR A 78 -1.30 3.02 -8.38
C THR A 78 -0.15 2.02 -8.31
N PRO A 79 0.86 2.22 -7.46
CA PRO A 79 1.94 1.25 -7.28
C PRO A 79 1.41 -0.11 -6.81
N ARG A 80 1.81 -1.18 -7.51
CA ARG A 80 1.39 -2.56 -7.23
C ARG A 80 2.61 -3.47 -7.05
N PHE A 81 2.51 -4.40 -6.11
CA PHE A 81 3.60 -5.30 -5.75
C PHE A 81 3.11 -6.74 -5.65
N TYR A 82 4.05 -7.68 -5.80
CA TYR A 82 3.76 -9.12 -5.70
C TYR A 82 3.67 -9.62 -4.26
N SER A 83 4.02 -8.79 -3.27
CA SER A 83 3.86 -9.11 -1.86
C SER A 83 3.55 -7.86 -1.03
N VAL A 84 2.88 -8.06 0.11
CA VAL A 84 2.65 -7.00 1.10
C VAL A 84 3.98 -6.50 1.69
N SER A 85 4.94 -7.40 1.91
CA SER A 85 6.26 -7.05 2.45
C SER A 85 7.01 -6.09 1.53
N ASP A 86 7.03 -6.38 0.22
CA ASP A 86 7.65 -5.53 -0.78
C ASP A 86 6.98 -4.16 -0.86
N LEU A 87 5.64 -4.12 -0.85
CA LEU A 87 4.85 -2.90 -0.84
C LEU A 87 5.18 -2.01 0.37
N ILE A 88 5.23 -2.59 1.58
CA ILE A 88 5.54 -1.85 2.81
C ILE A 88 7.00 -1.40 2.86
N ALA A 89 7.93 -2.26 2.43
CA ALA A 89 9.35 -1.91 2.35
C ALA A 89 9.56 -0.73 1.39
N TRP A 90 9.01 -0.83 0.18
CA TRP A 90 9.04 0.25 -0.80
C TRP A 90 8.45 1.55 -0.28
N LEU A 91 7.27 1.50 0.35
CA LEU A 91 6.61 2.69 0.87
C LEU A 91 7.49 3.37 1.93
N SER A 92 8.03 2.58 2.87
CA SER A 92 8.88 3.06 3.97
C SER A 92 10.17 3.71 3.46
N ASP A 93 10.83 3.09 2.48
CA ASP A 93 12.05 3.61 1.86
C ASP A 93 11.77 4.88 1.07
N THR A 94 10.69 4.90 0.29
CA THR A 94 10.32 6.05 -0.56
C THR A 94 9.99 7.29 0.26
N ILE A 95 9.25 7.14 1.36
CA ILE A 95 8.96 8.26 2.27
C ILE A 95 10.12 8.58 3.24
N ARG A 96 11.25 7.86 3.12
CA ARG A 96 12.46 8.00 3.95
C ARG A 96 12.18 7.84 5.45
N ARG A 97 11.30 6.89 5.81
CA ARG A 97 10.98 6.57 7.21
C ARG A 97 11.17 5.09 7.50
N PRO A 98 12.42 4.59 7.56
CA PRO A 98 12.72 3.16 7.71
C PRO A 98 12.17 2.56 9.02
N ARG A 99 12.07 3.37 10.08
CA ARG A 99 11.51 2.94 11.39
C ARG A 99 10.03 2.56 11.31
N VAL A 100 9.32 3.01 10.28
CA VAL A 100 7.89 2.73 10.09
C VAL A 100 7.66 1.35 9.47
N LYS A 101 8.63 0.79 8.73
CA LYS A 101 8.51 -0.52 8.06
C LYS A 101 8.04 -1.61 9.02
N GLY A 102 8.75 -1.78 10.14
CA GLY A 102 8.43 -2.83 11.13
C GLY A 102 7.04 -2.66 11.73
N LEU A 103 6.66 -1.42 12.06
CA LEU A 103 5.34 -1.12 12.61
C LEU A 103 4.21 -1.40 11.59
N LEU A 104 4.41 -1.04 10.32
CA LEU A 104 3.45 -1.34 9.26
C LEU A 104 3.33 -2.85 9.00
N LEU A 105 4.43 -3.60 9.01
CA LEU A 105 4.39 -5.06 8.88
C LEU A 105 3.63 -5.72 10.04
N LEU A 106 3.82 -5.24 11.27
CA LEU A 106 3.06 -5.70 12.44
C LEU A 106 1.56 -5.39 12.30
N GLU A 107 1.22 -4.19 11.81
CA GLU A 107 -0.16 -3.84 11.47
C GLU A 107 -0.73 -4.78 10.40
N CYS A 108 0.04 -5.08 9.34
CA CYS A 108 -0.36 -6.03 8.30
C CYS A 108 -0.68 -7.42 8.86
N ALA A 109 0.20 -7.93 9.74
CA ALA A 109 0.04 -9.24 10.36
C ALA A 109 -1.23 -9.30 11.21
N LYS A 110 -1.55 -8.24 11.95
CA LYS A 110 -2.78 -8.14 12.74
C LYS A 110 -4.05 -8.25 11.89
N TYR A 111 -4.01 -7.73 10.67
CA TYR A 111 -5.15 -7.73 9.75
C TYR A 111 -5.15 -8.90 8.75
N ASN A 112 -4.21 -9.85 8.92
CA ASN A 112 -4.20 -11.18 8.31
C ASN A 112 -4.61 -11.17 6.82
N ILE A 113 -3.82 -10.49 5.99
CA ILE A 113 -3.91 -10.62 4.53
C ILE A 113 -3.60 -12.06 4.07
N GLU A 114 -3.02 -12.90 4.94
CA GLU A 114 -2.72 -14.31 4.68
C GLU A 114 -3.87 -15.28 5.01
N ALA A 115 -4.94 -14.87 5.71
CA ALA A 115 -5.99 -15.79 6.19
C ALA A 115 -7.22 -15.95 5.24
N ARG A 116 -7.04 -15.78 3.93
CA ARG A 116 -8.09 -16.12 2.94
C ARG A 116 -7.65 -17.09 1.83
N VAL A 117 -6.48 -17.71 1.97
CA VAL A 117 -6.08 -18.86 1.14
C VAL A 117 -6.17 -20.12 1.98
N SER A 118 -7.41 -20.56 2.24
CA SER A 118 -7.81 -21.93 2.62
C SER A 118 -9.30 -21.93 2.91
N ARG A 119 -10.11 -21.92 1.85
CA ARG A 119 -11.46 -22.48 1.79
C ARG A 119 -11.93 -22.52 0.36
#